data_AF-A0A151UK42-F1
#
_entry.id   AF-A0A151UK42-F1
#
_cell.length_a   1.000
_cell.length_b   1.000
_cell.length_c   1.000
_cell.angle_alpha   90.00
_cell.angle_beta   90.00
_cell.angle_gamma   90.00
#
_symmetry.space_group_name_H-M   'P 1'
#
loop_
_entity.id
_entity.type
_entity.pdbx_description
1 polymer ?
#
loop_
_entity_poly.entity_id
_entity_poly.type
_entity_poly.pdbx_seq_one_letter_code
_entity_poly.pdbx_strand_id
1 'polypeptide(L)' 'SVGNLSHLIGETSGRGEYFQDKAALTTRLAQLLSEQAVMTVLVKGSRSAAMEQVVRALQEKALC' A
#
# COMPACT_ATOMS: atom_id res chain seq x y z
N SER A 1 -2.11 -3.38 4.49
CA SER A 1 -2.86 -4.24 3.57
C SER A 1 -4.28 -3.72 3.39
N VAL A 2 -5.04 -4.20 2.41
CA VAL A 2 -6.41 -3.73 2.11
C VAL A 2 -7.30 -4.91 1.69
N GLY A 3 -8.53 -4.94 2.19
CA GLY A 3 -9.52 -5.99 1.90
C GLY A 3 -9.53 -7.14 2.91
N ASN A 4 -10.69 -7.76 3.10
CA ASN A 4 -11.04 -8.58 4.27
C ASN A 4 -10.01 -9.67 4.66
N LEU A 5 -9.47 -10.41 3.69
CA LEU A 5 -8.56 -11.52 3.99
C LEU A 5 -7.11 -11.07 4.23
N SER A 6 -6.75 -9.87 3.77
CA SER A 6 -5.37 -9.39 3.82
C SER A 6 -4.93 -8.91 5.22
N HIS A 7 -5.88 -8.75 6.15
CA HIS A 7 -5.59 -8.45 7.55
C HIS A 7 -4.79 -9.58 8.22
N LEU A 8 -5.05 -10.84 7.85
CA LEU A 8 -4.35 -12.02 8.35
C LEU A 8 -2.83 -11.93 8.14
N ILE A 9 -2.39 -11.25 7.08
CA ILE A 9 -0.96 -11.03 6.81
C ILE A 9 -0.35 -10.18 7.94
N GLY A 10 -1.02 -9.09 8.34
CA GLY A 10 -0.55 -8.21 9.41
C GLY A 10 -0.54 -8.90 10.78
N GLU A 11 -1.58 -9.70 11.06
CA GLU A 11 -1.65 -10.50 12.29
C GLU A 11 -0.51 -11.52 12.38
N THR A 12 -0.21 -12.21 11.28
CA THR A 12 0.87 -13.21 11.25
C THR A 12 2.27 -12.59 11.21
N SER A 13 2.46 -11.43 10.57
CA SER A 13 3.75 -10.73 10.59
C SER A 13 4.03 -9.99 11.89
N GLY A 14 3.03 -9.80 12.76
CA GLY A 14 3.14 -9.02 14.00
C GLY A 14 3.51 -7.54 13.77
N ARG A 15 3.43 -7.09 12.52
CA ARG A 15 3.82 -5.76 12.03
C ARG A 15 2.99 -5.41 10.81
N GLY A 16 2.80 -4.12 10.57
CA GLY A 16 2.10 -3.59 9.42
C GLY A 16 0.71 -3.03 9.77
N GLU A 17 0.18 -2.23 8.85
CA GLU A 17 -1.07 -1.50 9.02
C GLU A 17 -2.14 -2.08 8.09
N TYR A 18 -3.38 -2.16 8.54
CA TYR A 18 -4.55 -2.51 7.71
C TYR A 18 -5.37 -1.26 7.40
N PHE A 19 -5.85 -1.15 6.16
CA PHE A 19 -6.61 -0.01 5.67
C PHE A 19 -7.97 -0.45 5.12
N GLN A 20 -8.98 0.41 5.29
CA GLN A 20 -10.33 0.15 4.80
C GLN A 20 -10.41 0.23 3.26
N ASP A 21 -9.62 1.10 2.65
CA ASP A 21 -9.59 1.31 1.21
C ASP A 21 -8.17 1.61 0.67
N LYS A 22 -8.03 1.58 -0.66
CA LYS A 22 -6.76 1.79 -1.35
C LYS A 22 -6.29 3.25 -1.28
N ALA A 23 -7.18 4.21 -1.11
CA ALA A 23 -6.83 5.62 -1.03
C ALA A 23 -6.13 5.92 0.29
N ALA A 24 -6.65 5.40 1.41
CA ALA A 24 -6.01 5.47 2.72
C ALA A 24 -4.63 4.81 2.70
N LEU A 25 -4.51 3.60 2.12
CA LEU A 25 -3.22 2.93 1.93
C LEU A 25 -2.23 3.78 1.11
N THR A 26 -2.68 4.36 0.00
CA THR A 26 -1.83 5.16 -0.90
C THR A 26 -1.33 6.43 -0.21
N THR A 27 -2.20 7.11 0.53
CA THR A 27 -1.83 8.31 1.32
C THR A 27 -0.76 7.97 2.35
N ARG A 28 -0.93 6.87 3.09
CA ARG A 28 0.06 6.44 4.08
C ARG A 28 1.39 6.05 3.43
N LEU A 29 1.37 5.34 2.30
CA LEU A 29 2.57 4.99 1.55
C LEU A 29 3.32 6.22 1.03
N ALA A 30 2.61 7.24 0.55
CA ALA A 30 3.22 8.49 0.09
C ALA A 30 3.92 9.24 1.23
N GLN A 31 3.32 9.27 2.43
CA GLN A 31 3.97 9.82 3.62
C GLN A 31 5.26 9.08 3.96
N LEU A 32 5.23 7.73 4.01
CA LEU A 32 6.42 6.92 4.28
C LEU A 32 7.53 7.13 3.24
N LEU A 33 7.17 7.24 1.95
CA LEU A 33 8.12 7.57 0.88
C LEU A 33 8.77 8.95 1.08
N SER A 34 8.05 9.92 1.63
CA SER A 34 8.61 11.25 1.93
C SER A 34 9.53 11.25 3.16
N GLU A 35 9.31 10.34 4.11
CA GLU A 35 10.07 10.24 5.35
C GLU A 35 11.36 9.40 5.21
N GLN A 36 11.39 8.44 4.28
CA GLN A 36 12.55 7.58 4.03
C GLN A 36 13.20 7.88 2.68
N ALA A 37 14.46 8.34 2.72
CA ALA A 37 15.22 8.69 1.51
C ALA A 37 15.38 7.52 0.50
N VAL A 38 15.36 6.27 0.97
CA VAL A 38 15.41 5.08 0.11
C VAL A 38 14.46 4.03 0.68
N MET A 39 13.39 3.70 -0.06
CA MET A 39 12.44 2.64 0.29
C MET A 39 12.10 1.81 -0.95
N THR A 40 12.00 0.49 -0.79
CA THR A 40 11.50 -0.43 -1.82
C THR A 40 10.10 -0.88 -1.46
N VAL A 41 9.14 -0.69 -2.39
CA VAL A 41 7.74 -1.06 -2.19
C VAL A 41 7.36 -2.20 -3.15
N LEU A 42 6.89 -3.32 -2.61
CA LEU A 42 6.30 -4.42 -3.38
C LEU A 42 4.78 -4.36 -3.27
N VAL A 43 4.11 -4.16 -4.41
CA VAL A 43 2.65 -4.16 -4.49
C VAL A 43 2.18 -5.52 -5.04
N LYS A 44 1.35 -6.23 -4.26
CA LYS A 44 0.79 -7.53 -4.63
C LYS A 44 -0.72 -7.57 -4.33
N GLY A 45 -1.49 -8.19 -5.22
CA GLY A 45 -2.85 -8.65 -4.94
C GLY A 45 -3.34 -9.59 -6.03
N SER A 46 -4.48 -10.24 -5.79
CA SER A 46 -5.19 -11.00 -6.83
C SER A 46 -5.59 -10.08 -7.98
N ARG A 47 -5.81 -10.64 -9.18
CA ARG A 47 -6.27 -9.85 -10.34
C ARG A 47 -7.55 -9.06 -10.04
N SER A 48 -8.52 -9.66 -9.35
CA SER A 48 -9.77 -9.00 -8.96
C SER A 48 -9.58 -7.86 -7.95
N ALA A 49 -8.45 -7.83 -7.22
CA ALA A 49 -8.15 -6.77 -6.28
C ALA A 49 -7.66 -5.50 -6.98
N ALA A 50 -7.32 -5.54 -8.29
CA ALA A 50 -6.89 -4.39 -9.09
C ALA A 50 -5.81 -3.53 -8.41
N MET A 51 -4.74 -4.16 -7.92
CA MET A 51 -3.67 -3.50 -7.15
C MET A 51 -2.76 -2.60 -7.99
N GLU A 52 -2.81 -2.71 -9.31
CA GLU A 52 -2.19 -1.76 -10.24
C GLU A 52 -2.73 -0.32 -10.08
N GLN A 53 -3.92 -0.15 -9.48
CA GLN A 53 -4.45 1.18 -9.13
C GLN A 53 -3.59 1.87 -8.06
N VAL A 54 -3.02 1.13 -7.10
CA VAL A 54 -2.13 1.68 -6.07
C VAL A 54 -0.82 2.13 -6.70
N VAL A 55 -0.26 1.34 -7.62
CA VAL A 55 0.97 1.68 -8.34
C VAL A 55 0.79 2.99 -9.12
N ARG A 56 -0.31 3.10 -9.89
CA ARG A 56 -0.63 4.32 -10.65
C ARG A 56 -0.75 5.55 -9.75
N ALA A 57 -1.51 5.45 -8.66
CA ALA A 57 -1.72 6.57 -7.75
C ALA A 57 -0.42 7.01 -7.03
N LEU A 58 0.51 6.09 -6.76
CA LEU A 58 1.83 6.44 -6.21
C LEU A 58 2.72 7.12 -7.25
N GLN A 59 2.72 6.66 -8.50
CA GLN A 59 3.51 7.26 -9.58
C GLN A 59 3.01 8.68 -9.91
N GLU A 60 1.70 8.90 -9.94
CA GLU A 60 1.11 10.25 -10.14
C GLU A 60 1.50 11.22 -9.01
N LYS A 61 1.64 10.71 -7.78
CA LYS A 61 2.06 11.51 -6.61
C LYS A 61 3.57 11.72 -6.52
N ALA A 62 4.38 10.94 -7.25
CA ALA A 62 5.84 11.02 -7.23
C ALA A 62 6.42 12.01 -8.26
N LEU A 63 5.58 12.63 -9.10
CA LEU A 63 5.98 13.55 -10.18
C LEU A 63 6.19 15.01 -9.72
N CYS A 64 6.53 15.26 -8.45
CA CYS A 64 6.80 16.61 -7.94
C CYS A 64 8.09 16.66 -7.13
#